data_AF-A0A381R4C0-F1
#
_entry.id   AF-A0A381R4C0-F1
#
_cell.length_a   1.000
_cell.length_b   1.000
_cell.length_c   1.000
_cell.angle_alpha   90.00
_cell.angle_beta   90.00
_cell.angle_gamma   90.00
#
_symmetry.space_group_name_H-M   'P 1'
#
loop_
_entity.id
_entity.type
_entity.pdbx_description
1 polymer ?
#
loop_
_entity_poly.entity_id
_entity_poly.type
_entity_poly.pdbx_seq_one_letter_code
_entity_poly.pdbx_strand_id
1 'polypeptide(L)' 'VTESVKPPRTYHLKYPFGHAMGEAFNLPQQKQIFRDCLEILETATEPGIIVDSPYRWRGHQFE' A
#
# COMPACT_ATOMS: atom_id res chain seq x y z
N VAL A 1 -5.05 10.37 -9.45
CA VAL A 1 -3.59 10.65 -9.52
C VAL A 1 -2.80 9.39 -9.82
N THR A 2 -3.00 8.31 -9.05
CA THR A 2 -2.26 7.04 -9.22
C THR A 2 -2.35 6.47 -10.65
N GLU A 3 -3.55 6.32 -11.20
CA GLU A 3 -3.73 5.82 -12.58
C GLU A 3 -3.15 6.75 -13.64
N SER A 4 -3.28 8.07 -13.46
CA SER A 4 -2.88 9.06 -14.47
C SER A 4 -1.36 9.13 -14.68
N VAL A 5 -0.56 8.81 -13.67
CA VAL A 5 0.91 8.84 -13.77
C VAL A 5 1.51 7.55 -14.35
N LYS A 6 0.68 6.53 -14.63
CA LYS A 6 1.05 5.25 -15.28
C LYS A 6 2.33 4.62 -14.70
N PRO A 7 2.40 4.39 -13.38
CA PRO A 7 3.54 3.74 -12.76
C PRO A 7 3.63 2.27 -13.23
N PRO A 8 4.84 1.68 -13.28
CA PRO A 8 5.00 0.30 -13.74
C PRO A 8 4.26 -0.72 -12.86
N ARG A 9 4.17 -0.47 -11.54
CA ARG A 9 3.42 -1.23 -10.54
C ARG A 9 3.03 -0.30 -9.40
N THR A 10 1.88 -0.51 -8.77
CA THR A 10 1.44 0.27 -7.60
C THR A 10 0.80 -0.58 -6.52
N TYR A 11 1.16 -0.30 -5.27
CA TYR A 11 0.33 -0.61 -4.11
C TYR A 11 -0.40 0.66 -3.66
N HIS A 12 -1.73 0.64 -3.71
CA HIS A 12 -2.55 1.81 -3.46
C HIS A 12 -3.23 1.73 -2.09
N LEU A 13 -2.80 2.59 -1.16
CA LEU A 13 -3.44 2.74 0.14
C LEU A 13 -4.53 3.80 0.09
N LYS A 14 -5.72 3.45 0.59
CA LYS A 14 -6.88 4.37 0.73
C LYS A 14 -6.77 5.21 2.00
N TYR A 15 -5.59 5.79 2.23
CA TYR A 15 -5.24 6.56 3.43
C TYR A 15 -5.22 8.06 3.10
N PRO A 16 -5.33 8.95 4.11
CA PRO A 16 -5.20 10.38 3.88
C PRO A 16 -3.85 10.73 3.24
N PHE A 17 -3.85 11.79 2.43
CA PHE A 17 -2.64 12.25 1.76
C PHE A 17 -1.51 12.53 2.77
N GLY A 18 -0.29 12.05 2.47
CA GLY A 18 0.86 12.14 3.36
C GLY A 18 1.06 10.94 4.30
N HIS A 19 0.09 10.01 4.37
CA HIS A 19 0.16 8.83 5.25
C HIS A 19 0.43 7.53 4.48
N ALA A 20 1.37 7.54 3.53
CA ALA A 20 1.64 6.40 2.64
C ALA A 20 2.10 5.12 3.36
N MET A 21 2.57 5.24 4.60
CA MET A 21 3.06 4.12 5.42
C MET A 21 2.19 3.82 6.64
N GLY A 22 1.05 4.51 6.80
CA GLY A 22 0.19 4.31 7.97
C GLY A 22 0.28 5.42 9.03
N GLU A 23 -0.24 5.09 10.21
CA GLU A 23 -0.29 5.94 11.39
C GLU A 23 1.10 6.16 11.97
N ALA A 24 1.30 7.35 12.54
CA ALA A 24 2.54 7.67 13.21
C ALA A 24 2.76 6.70 14.38
N PHE A 25 3.99 6.19 14.50
CA PHE A 25 4.41 5.27 15.57
C PHE A 25 3.70 3.90 15.62
N ASN A 26 2.85 3.57 14.64
CA ASN A 26 2.26 2.24 14.51
C ASN A 26 3.20 1.31 13.72
N LEU A 27 4.24 0.81 14.40
CA LEU A 27 5.27 -0.02 13.77
C LEU A 27 4.72 -1.32 13.13
N PRO A 28 3.80 -2.08 13.76
CA PRO A 28 3.22 -3.26 13.13
C PRO A 28 2.55 -2.94 11.79
N GLN A 29 1.74 -1.89 11.76
CA GLN A 29 1.08 -1.42 10.54
C GLN A 29 2.08 -1.03 9.45
N GLN A 30 3.06 -0.19 9.79
CA GLN A 30 4.08 0.27 8.84
C GLN A 30 4.86 -0.90 8.24
N LYS A 31 5.23 -1.89 9.07
CA LYS A 31 5.93 -3.09 8.61
C LYS A 31 5.04 -3.95 7.71
N GLN A 32 3.77 -4.14 8.05
CA GLN A 32 2.85 -4.92 7.23
C GLN A 32 2.66 -4.27 5.86
N ILE A 33 2.33 -2.98 5.82
CA ILE A 33 2.17 -2.22 4.57
C ILE A 33 3.43 -2.32 3.70
N PHE A 34 4.61 -2.22 4.31
CA PHE A 34 5.86 -2.34 3.57
C PHE A 34 6.07 -3.74 2.98
N ARG A 35 5.70 -4.79 3.70
CA ARG A 35 5.80 -6.17 3.20
C ARG A 35 4.85 -6.42 2.04
N ASP A 36 3.60 -5.97 2.12
CA ASP A 36 2.64 -6.07 1.02
C ASP A 36 3.16 -5.36 -0.25
N CYS A 37 3.78 -4.18 -0.09
CA CYS A 37 4.43 -3.48 -1.19
C CYS A 37 5.55 -4.31 -1.83
N LEU A 38 6.36 -5.00 -1.01
CA LEU A 38 7.45 -5.84 -1.50
C LEU A 38 6.94 -7.11 -2.18
N GLU A 39 5.85 -7.70 -1.70
CA GLU A 39 5.24 -8.89 -2.31
C GLU A 39 4.83 -8.63 -3.77
N ILE A 40 4.40 -7.41 -4.09
CA ILE A 40 4.07 -7.00 -5.47
C ILE A 40 5.29 -7.05 -6.39
N LEU A 41 6.50 -6.90 -5.86
CA LEU A 41 7.71 -7.03 -6.68
C LEU A 41 7.89 -8.44 -7.21
N GLU A 42 7.42 -9.44 -6.46
CA GLU A 42 7.54 -10.88 -6.76
C GLU A 42 6.31 -11.44 -7.46
N THR A 43 5.13 -10.90 -7.17
CA THR A 43 3.84 -11.47 -7.62
C THR A 43 3.21 -10.78 -8.82
N ALA A 44 3.55 -9.51 -9.09
CA ALA A 44 2.98 -8.78 -10.22
C ALA A 44 3.50 -9.31 -11.55
N THR A 45 2.60 -9.84 -12.38
CA THR A 45 2.89 -10.39 -13.71
C THR A 45 2.56 -9.45 -14.86
N GLU A 46 1.80 -8.37 -14.60
CA GLU A 46 1.33 -7.43 -15.62
C GLU A 46 1.84 -6.00 -15.35
N PRO A 47 2.38 -5.31 -16.38
CA PRO A 47 2.75 -3.89 -16.26
C PRO A 47 1.52 -3.02 -16.00
N GLY A 48 1.69 -1.99 -15.16
CA GLY A 48 0.65 -1.03 -14.84
C GLY A 48 -0.36 -1.51 -13.79
N ILE A 49 -0.14 -2.69 -13.19
CA ILE A 49 -1.04 -3.21 -12.16
C ILE A 49 -1.11 -2.27 -10.96
N ILE A 50 -2.33 -2.04 -10.48
CA ILE A 50 -2.63 -1.29 -9.26
C ILE A 50 -3.32 -2.26 -8.31
N VAL A 51 -2.62 -2.59 -7.22
CA VAL A 51 -3.16 -3.43 -6.15
C VAL A 51 -3.73 -2.50 -5.08
N ASP A 52 -5.04 -2.54 -4.87
CA ASP A 52 -5.69 -1.84 -3.77
C ASP A 52 -5.42 -2.56 -2.44
N SER A 53 -4.88 -1.83 -1.47
CA SER A 53 -4.68 -2.34 -0.11
C SER A 53 -6.02 -2.76 0.52
N PRO A 54 -6.09 -3.90 1.25
CA PRO A 54 -7.30 -4.31 1.96
C PRO A 54 -7.56 -3.42 3.18
N TYR A 55 -6.57 -2.65 3.63
CA TYR A 55 -6.64 -1.90 4.87
C TYR A 55 -7.49 -0.62 4.75
N ARG A 56 -8.06 -0.24 5.88
CA ARG A 56 -8.74 1.04 6.08
C ARG A 56 -7.96 1.82 7.11
N TRP A 57 -7.90 3.14 6.92
CA TRP A 57 -7.09 4.03 7.75
C TRP A 57 -7.28 3.80 9.25
N ARG A 58 -8.55 3.70 9.67
CA ARG A 58 -8.94 3.36 11.04
C ARG A 58 -9.75 2.07 11.04
N GLY A 59 -9.64 1.30 12.12
CA GLY A 59 -10.44 0.11 12.35
C GLY A 59 -9.82 -1.20 11.89
N HIS A 60 -8.55 -1.19 11.47
CA HIS A 60 -7.77 -2.41 11.27
C HIS A 60 -6.69 -2.51 12.36
N GLN A 61 -6.62 -3.65 13.03
CA GLN A 61 -5.55 -3.94 13.98
C GLN A 61 -4.47 -4.75 13.27
N PHE A 62 -3.22 -4.32 13.45
CA PHE A 62 -2.04 -4.95 12.88
C PHE A 62 -1.28 -5.64 14.00
N GLU A 63 -0.94 -6.91 13.80
CA GLU A 63 -0.19 -7.74 14.77
C GLU A 63 1.32 -7.74 14.49
#